data_AF-A0A352L3G8-F1
#
_entry.id   AF-A0A352L3G8-F1
#
_cell.length_a   1.000
_cell.length_b   1.000
_cell.length_c   1.000
_cell.angle_alpha   90.00
_cell.angle_beta   90.00
_cell.angle_gamma   90.00
#
_symmetry.space_group_name_H-M   'P 1'
#
loop_
_entity.id
_entity.type
_entity.pdbx_description
1 polymer ?
#
loop_
_entity_poly.entity_id
_entity_poly.type
_entity_poly.pdbx_seq_one_letter_code
_entity_poly.pdbx_strand_id
1 'polypeptide(L)'
;MAAPAIRRNPVFFISVLLAAGVIMEALFNLFTSLVDVFQALLNLVVSVVLVLIPWLPLLAWLAFFSLAVNWAKAYPILRRGGILGVLLLMVVAVLVWGSVAPPEGGKHYLLGMAVSNFTGKFIYVTMLTCMALMCGSAQLSGAFGSLAVFPEAPAEDDHHGHDGHG
;
A
#
# COMPACT_ATOMS: atom_id res chain seq x y z
N MET A 1 14.39 16.95 -85.90
CA MET A 1 13.82 17.31 -84.59
C MET A 1 14.01 16.11 -83.67
N ALA A 2 15.12 16.07 -82.93
CA ALA A 2 15.48 14.91 -82.09
C ALA A 2 14.94 15.15 -80.67
N ALA A 3 14.05 14.28 -80.20
CA ALA A 3 13.56 14.28 -78.82
C ALA A 3 14.66 13.73 -77.90
N PRO A 4 14.97 14.37 -76.75
CA PRO A 4 16.00 13.90 -75.84
C PRO A 4 15.55 12.60 -75.14
N ALA A 5 16.32 11.53 -75.35
CA ALA A 5 16.15 10.26 -74.66
C ALA A 5 16.47 10.43 -73.17
N ILE A 6 15.44 10.38 -72.32
CA ILE A 6 15.57 10.32 -70.86
C ILE A 6 16.29 9.02 -70.51
N ARG A 7 17.59 9.11 -70.26
CA ARG A 7 18.43 7.99 -69.84
C ARG A 7 18.03 7.61 -68.41
N ARG A 8 17.06 6.70 -68.25
CA ARG A 8 16.68 6.14 -66.95
C ARG A 8 17.87 5.34 -66.42
N ASN A 9 18.63 5.95 -65.51
CA ASN A 9 19.83 5.34 -64.95
C ASN A 9 19.38 4.32 -63.88
N PRO A 10 19.50 3.00 -64.11
CA PRO A 10 18.92 1.97 -63.25
C PRO A 10 19.47 2.04 -61.81
N VAL A 11 20.72 2.51 -61.68
CA VAL A 11 21.39 2.72 -60.39
C VAL A 11 20.66 3.75 -59.51
N PHE A 12 20.11 4.82 -60.11
CA PHE A 12 19.39 5.84 -59.36
C PHE A 12 18.04 5.32 -58.81
N PHE A 13 17.36 4.49 -59.61
CA PHE A 13 16.09 3.89 -59.21
C PHE A 13 16.28 2.88 -58.08
N ILE A 14 17.34 2.07 -58.13
CA ILE A 14 17.71 1.13 -57.07
C ILE A 14 18.03 1.88 -55.76
N SER A 15 18.83 2.95 -55.81
CA SER A 15 19.17 3.75 -54.62
C SER A 15 17.94 4.39 -53.96
N VAL A 16 16.98 4.89 -54.74
CA VAL A 16 15.73 5.47 -54.21
C VAL A 16 14.85 4.39 -53.56
N LEU A 17 14.77 3.21 -54.16
CA LEU A 17 13.98 2.09 -53.63
C LEU A 17 14.60 1.51 -52.33
N LEU A 18 15.94 1.48 -52.27
CA LEU A 18 16.70 1.12 -51.06
C LEU A 18 16.49 2.15 -49.94
N ALA A 19 16.55 3.45 -50.26
CA ALA A 19 16.29 4.52 -49.30
C ALA A 19 14.84 4.47 -48.76
N ALA A 20 13.85 4.23 -49.62
CA ALA A 20 12.46 4.05 -49.22
C ALA A 20 12.27 2.84 -48.30
N GLY A 21 12.98 1.73 -48.57
CA GLY A 21 13.01 0.55 -47.70
C GLY A 21 13.57 0.87 -46.31
N VAL A 22 14.72 1.54 -46.23
CA VAL A 22 15.35 1.94 -44.96
C VAL A 22 14.46 2.88 -44.15
N ILE A 23 13.77 3.83 -44.81
CA ILE A 23 12.84 4.75 -44.14
C ILE A 23 11.64 4.00 -43.56
N MET A 24 11.09 3.02 -44.28
CA MET A 24 9.96 2.21 -43.81
C MET A 24 10.34 1.39 -42.56
N GLU A 25 11.52 0.76 -42.58
CA GLU A 25 12.06 0.01 -41.43
C GLU A 25 12.27 0.93 -40.22
N ALA A 26 12.84 2.12 -40.43
CA ALA A 26 13.04 3.10 -39.36
C ALA A 26 11.70 3.55 -38.74
N LEU A 27 10.68 3.76 -39.57
CA LEU A 27 9.34 4.16 -39.11
C LEU A 27 8.65 3.04 -38.32
N PHE A 28 8.80 1.79 -38.77
CA PHE A 28 8.31 0.61 -38.07
C PHE A 28 9.01 0.39 -36.73
N ASN A 29 10.34 0.59 -36.70
CA ASN A 29 11.14 0.53 -35.47
C ASN A 29 10.77 1.62 -34.46
N LEU A 30 10.44 2.83 -34.93
CA LEU A 30 9.97 3.91 -34.06
C LEU A 30 8.59 3.58 -33.47
N PHE A 31 7.68 3.07 -34.29
CA PHE A 31 6.34 2.69 -33.84
C PHE A 31 6.37 1.55 -32.84
N THR A 32 7.14 0.50 -33.11
CA THR A 32 7.34 -0.63 -32.18
C THR A 32 7.97 -0.17 -30.88
N SER A 33 8.99 0.69 -30.92
CA SER A 33 9.58 1.27 -29.71
C SER A 33 8.59 2.08 -28.88
N LEU A 34 7.70 2.84 -29.52
CA LEU A 34 6.66 3.62 -28.81
C LEU A 34 5.63 2.70 -28.15
N VAL A 35 5.22 1.65 -28.85
CA VAL A 35 4.31 0.62 -28.31
C VAL A 35 4.97 -0.13 -27.16
N ASP A 36 6.25 -0.48 -27.27
CA ASP A 36 7.00 -1.17 -26.21
C ASP A 36 7.13 -0.31 -24.95
N VAL A 37 7.38 1.00 -25.10
CA VAL A 37 7.38 1.94 -23.95
C VAL A 37 6.00 1.98 -23.28
N PHE A 38 4.93 2.04 -24.07
CA PHE A 38 3.57 2.04 -23.51
C PHE A 38 3.23 0.72 -22.81
N GLN A 39 3.60 -0.41 -23.41
CA GLN A 39 3.46 -1.75 -22.83
C GLN A 39 4.26 -1.88 -21.53
N ALA A 40 5.49 -1.36 -21.50
CA ALA A 40 6.34 -1.34 -20.31
C ALA A 40 5.72 -0.49 -19.20
N LEU A 41 5.12 0.65 -19.54
CA LEU A 41 4.42 1.51 -18.56
C LEU A 41 3.20 0.79 -17.97
N LEU A 42 2.40 0.13 -18.80
CA LEU A 42 1.27 -0.68 -18.34
C LEU A 42 1.72 -1.85 -17.47
N ASN A 43 2.77 -2.56 -17.88
CA ASN A 43 3.36 -3.64 -17.10
C ASN A 43 3.91 -3.14 -15.76
N LEU A 44 4.48 -1.93 -15.71
CA LEU A 44 4.92 -1.32 -14.46
C LEU A 44 3.72 -1.08 -13.55
N VAL A 45 2.64 -0.49 -14.05
CA VAL A 45 1.42 -0.25 -13.26
C VAL A 45 0.82 -1.56 -12.76
N VAL A 46 0.67 -2.56 -13.63
CA VAL A 46 0.14 -3.88 -13.24
C VAL A 46 1.06 -4.54 -12.21
N SER A 47 2.38 -4.47 -12.39
CA SER A 47 3.33 -5.03 -11.43
C SER A 47 3.22 -4.33 -10.08
N VAL A 48 3.11 -3.00 -10.05
CA VAL A 48 2.91 -2.24 -8.81
C VAL A 48 1.61 -2.64 -8.14
N VAL A 49 0.51 -2.79 -8.88
CA VAL A 49 -0.79 -3.20 -8.33
C VAL A 49 -0.73 -4.63 -7.79
N LEU A 50 -0.15 -5.58 -8.54
CA LEU A 50 0.02 -6.96 -8.09
C LEU A 50 0.92 -7.06 -6.86
N VAL A 51 1.93 -6.20 -6.77
CA VAL A 51 2.74 -6.07 -5.57
C VAL A 51 1.93 -5.48 -4.43
N LEU A 52 1.06 -4.50 -4.65
CA LEU A 52 0.27 -3.86 -3.59
C LEU A 52 -0.84 -4.76 -3.01
N ILE A 53 -1.50 -5.57 -3.84
CA ILE A 53 -2.63 -6.43 -3.45
C ILE A 53 -2.38 -7.23 -2.16
N PRO A 54 -1.28 -8.00 -2.02
CA PRO A 54 -1.04 -8.77 -0.80
C PRO A 54 -0.78 -7.90 0.44
N TRP A 55 -0.41 -6.63 0.28
CA TRP A 55 -0.17 -5.69 1.39
C TRP A 55 -1.39 -4.81 1.70
N LEU A 56 -2.45 -4.84 0.88
CA LEU A 56 -3.68 -4.09 1.14
C LEU A 56 -4.25 -4.31 2.54
N PRO A 57 -4.29 -5.55 3.10
CA PRO A 57 -4.79 -5.75 4.45
C PRO A 57 -3.97 -4.97 5.50
N LEU A 58 -2.65 -4.89 5.30
CA LEU A 58 -1.74 -4.21 6.21
C LEU A 58 -1.83 -2.69 6.06
N LEU A 59 -1.94 -2.18 4.83
CA LEU A 59 -2.19 -0.77 4.57
C LEU A 59 -3.56 -0.33 5.10
N ALA A 60 -4.59 -1.14 4.92
CA ALA A 60 -5.92 -0.89 5.47
C ALA A 60 -5.91 -0.89 7.01
N TRP A 61 -5.15 -1.80 7.63
CA TRP A 61 -4.95 -1.81 9.08
C TRP A 61 -4.34 -0.50 9.56
N LEU A 62 -3.22 -0.07 8.95
CA LEU A 62 -2.56 1.19 9.32
C LEU A 62 -3.48 2.38 9.10
N ALA A 63 -4.15 2.46 7.95
CA ALA A 63 -5.08 3.56 7.61
C ALA A 63 -6.27 3.61 8.58
N PHE A 64 -6.84 2.46 8.93
CA PHE A 64 -7.94 2.36 9.90
C PHE A 64 -7.50 2.89 11.27
N PHE A 65 -6.38 2.43 11.79
CA PHE A 65 -5.90 2.91 13.09
C PHE A 65 -5.41 4.35 13.05
N SER A 66 -4.88 4.87 11.93
CA SER A 66 -4.45 6.27 11.86
C SER A 66 -5.58 7.28 11.60
N LEU A 67 -6.66 6.88 10.92
CA LEU A 67 -7.72 7.80 10.49
C LEU A 67 -9.07 7.55 11.16
N ALA A 68 -9.41 6.30 11.48
CA ALA A 68 -10.73 5.98 12.05
C ALA A 68 -10.75 6.05 13.59
N VAL A 69 -9.62 5.76 14.24
CA VAL A 69 -9.54 5.73 15.70
C VAL A 69 -9.15 7.11 16.23
N ASN A 70 -9.97 7.69 17.10
CA ASN A 70 -9.60 8.91 17.83
C ASN A 70 -8.71 8.55 19.02
N TRP A 71 -7.39 8.62 18.82
CA TRP A 71 -6.41 8.30 19.85
C TRP A 71 -6.37 9.30 21.02
N ALA A 72 -6.89 10.52 20.85
CA ALA A 72 -7.00 11.48 21.95
C ALA A 72 -7.96 10.98 23.04
N LYS A 73 -9.04 10.27 22.63
CA LYS A 73 -9.98 9.61 23.56
C LYS A 73 -9.52 8.20 23.95
N ALA A 74 -8.86 7.47 23.05
CA ALA A 74 -8.42 6.10 23.34
C ALA A 74 -7.21 6.03 24.29
N TYR A 75 -6.27 6.97 24.21
CA TYR A 75 -5.07 7.01 25.05
C TYR A 75 -5.36 7.08 26.57
N PRO A 76 -6.24 7.98 27.08
CA PRO A 76 -6.56 8.01 28.50
C PRO A 76 -7.26 6.72 28.98
N ILE A 77 -8.04 6.05 28.12
CA ILE A 77 -8.65 4.74 28.42
C ILE A 77 -7.57 3.66 28.56
N LEU A 78 -6.59 3.63 27.65
CA LEU A 78 -5.43 2.75 27.75
C LEU A 78 -4.66 2.96 29.06
N ARG A 79 -4.42 4.22 29.45
CA ARG A 79 -3.73 4.57 30.70
C ARG A 79 -4.49 4.19 31.96
N ARG A 80 -5.83 4.16 31.92
CA ARG A 80 -6.69 3.74 33.04
C ARG A 80 -6.77 2.21 33.22
N GLY A 81 -6.07 1.43 32.41
CA GLY A 81 -6.04 -0.04 32.50
C GLY A 81 -6.49 -0.76 31.24
N GLY A 82 -6.86 -0.04 30.17
CA GLY A 82 -7.24 -0.64 28.88
C GLY A 82 -6.15 -1.53 28.26
N ILE A 83 -4.89 -1.36 28.67
CA ILE A 83 -3.76 -2.23 28.28
C ILE A 83 -4.04 -3.70 28.60
N LEU A 84 -4.71 -4.00 29.73
CA LEU A 84 -5.06 -5.38 30.07
C LEU A 84 -6.04 -5.98 29.06
N GLY A 85 -7.03 -5.19 28.61
CA GLY A 85 -7.95 -5.58 27.55
C GLY A 85 -7.24 -5.85 26.23
N VAL A 86 -6.26 -5.01 25.87
CA VAL A 86 -5.42 -5.22 24.68
C VAL A 86 -4.63 -6.53 24.78
N LEU A 87 -4.01 -6.81 25.92
CA LEU A 87 -3.26 -8.06 26.14
C LEU A 87 -4.16 -9.30 26.04
N LEU A 88 -5.35 -9.25 26.64
CA LEU A 88 -6.34 -10.33 26.54
C LEU A 88 -6.77 -10.55 25.08
N LEU A 89 -7.01 -9.46 24.34
CA LEU A 89 -7.38 -9.52 22.93
C LEU A 89 -6.23 -10.09 22.09
N MET A 90 -4.97 -9.74 22.37
CA MET A 90 -3.79 -10.34 21.73
C MET A 90 -3.75 -11.85 21.95
N VAL A 91 -3.96 -12.33 23.17
CA VAL A 91 -3.97 -13.78 23.47
C VAL A 91 -5.09 -14.48 22.71
N VAL A 92 -6.30 -13.93 22.73
CA VAL A 92 -7.44 -14.50 21.98
C VAL A 92 -7.15 -14.52 20.48
N ALA A 93 -6.61 -13.43 19.92
CA ALA A 93 -6.27 -13.36 18.50
C ALA A 93 -5.22 -14.41 18.11
N VAL A 94 -4.21 -14.64 18.96
CA VAL A 94 -3.19 -15.68 18.74
C VAL A 94 -3.80 -17.08 18.79
N LEU A 95 -4.72 -17.33 19.73
CA LEU A 95 -5.40 -18.62 19.85
C LEU A 95 -6.32 -18.89 18.66
N VAL A 96 -7.12 -17.90 18.26
CA VAL A 96 -8.02 -18.00 17.10
C VAL A 96 -7.21 -18.20 15.83
N TRP A 97 -6.20 -17.38 15.57
CA TRP A 97 -5.36 -17.52 14.38
C TRP A 97 -4.59 -18.84 14.38
N GLY A 98 -4.00 -19.22 15.52
CA GLY A 98 -3.30 -20.49 15.68
C GLY A 98 -4.19 -21.71 15.39
N SER A 99 -5.50 -21.61 15.65
CA SER A 99 -6.48 -22.69 15.46
C SER A 99 -7.09 -22.72 14.05
N VAL A 100 -7.29 -21.56 13.40
CA VAL A 100 -7.94 -21.46 12.08
C VAL A 100 -7.00 -21.85 10.93
N ALA A 101 -5.70 -21.58 11.07
CA ALA A 101 -4.72 -21.83 10.01
C ALA A 101 -3.44 -22.51 10.54
N PRO A 102 -3.53 -23.80 10.95
CA PRO A 102 -2.35 -24.58 11.29
C PRO A 102 -1.45 -24.77 10.05
N PRO A 103 -0.13 -24.49 10.12
CA PRO A 103 0.79 -24.67 8.99
C PRO A 103 0.91 -26.14 8.59
N GLU A 104 1.07 -26.41 7.30
CA GLU A 104 1.44 -27.73 6.78
C GLU A 104 2.83 -28.11 7.32
N GLY A 105 2.86 -28.88 8.41
CA GLY A 105 4.09 -29.28 9.13
C GLY A 105 4.22 -28.77 10.57
N GLY A 106 3.26 -28.00 11.09
CA GLY A 106 3.19 -27.62 12.52
C GLY A 106 4.30 -26.69 13.04
N LYS A 107 5.18 -26.20 12.16
CA LYS A 107 6.33 -25.37 12.49
C LYS A 107 6.35 -24.14 11.58
N HIS A 108 6.59 -22.96 12.16
CA HIS A 108 6.85 -21.73 11.44
C HIS A 108 8.35 -21.44 11.47
N TYR A 109 8.97 -21.21 10.31
CA TYR A 109 10.37 -20.82 10.24
C TYR A 109 10.49 -19.30 10.38
N LEU A 110 11.05 -18.86 11.50
CA LEU A 110 11.40 -17.46 11.76
C LEU A 110 12.92 -17.38 11.86
N LEU A 111 13.56 -16.61 10.97
CA LEU A 111 15.02 -16.42 10.93
C LEU A 111 15.82 -17.73 10.90
N GLY A 112 15.32 -18.76 10.18
CA GLY A 112 16.00 -20.06 10.06
C GLY A 112 15.80 -21.03 11.24
N MET A 113 15.08 -20.62 12.30
CA MET A 113 14.72 -21.50 13.41
C MET A 113 13.26 -21.93 13.34
N ALA A 114 13.00 -23.21 13.63
CA ALA A 114 11.67 -23.77 13.69
C ALA A 114 10.97 -23.37 15.00
N VAL A 115 10.09 -22.37 14.91
CA VAL A 115 9.31 -21.84 16.02
C VAL A 115 7.93 -22.52 16.03
N SER A 116 7.43 -22.82 17.23
CA SER A 116 6.08 -23.37 17.42
C SER A 116 5.02 -22.47 16.79
N ASN A 117 3.97 -23.04 16.20
CA ASN A 117 2.90 -22.32 15.51
C ASN A 117 2.39 -21.12 16.34
N PHE A 118 2.05 -21.35 17.61
CA PHE A 118 1.54 -20.32 18.51
C PHE A 118 2.54 -19.20 18.80
N THR A 119 3.83 -19.52 18.95
CA THR A 119 4.88 -18.52 19.17
C THR A 119 5.08 -17.64 17.93
N GLY A 120 4.99 -18.23 16.73
CA GLY A 120 5.05 -17.47 15.48
C GLY A 120 3.86 -16.50 15.35
N LYS A 121 2.63 -16.98 15.61
CA LYS A 121 1.44 -16.11 15.59
C LYS A 121 1.49 -15.03 16.67
N PHE A 122 2.06 -15.33 17.84
CA PHE A 122 2.26 -14.34 18.91
C PHE A 122 3.14 -13.18 18.45
N ILE A 123 4.26 -13.47 17.77
CA ILE A 123 5.13 -12.43 17.22
C ILE A 123 4.39 -11.56 16.19
N TYR A 124 3.63 -12.18 15.28
CA TYR A 124 2.86 -11.44 14.28
C TYR A 124 1.79 -10.54 14.91
N VAL A 125 0.99 -11.07 15.84
CA VAL A 125 -0.05 -10.29 16.53
C VAL A 125 0.58 -9.15 17.33
N THR A 126 1.70 -9.40 18.01
CA THR A 126 2.45 -8.35 18.72
C THR A 126 2.91 -7.24 17.78
N MET A 127 3.46 -7.58 16.61
CA MET A 127 3.87 -6.58 15.62
C MET A 127 2.69 -5.78 15.09
N LEU A 128 1.54 -6.41 14.81
CA LEU A 128 0.32 -5.72 14.38
C LEU A 128 -0.22 -4.76 15.45
N THR A 129 -0.16 -5.16 16.73
CA THR A 129 -0.51 -4.29 17.86
C THR A 129 0.46 -3.13 18.01
N CYS A 130 1.77 -3.36 17.92
CA CYS A 130 2.78 -2.30 17.95
C CYS A 130 2.59 -1.31 16.80
N MET A 131 2.29 -1.78 15.59
CA MET A 131 1.97 -0.92 14.44
C MET A 131 0.76 -0.03 14.72
N ALA A 132 -0.33 -0.58 15.26
CA ALA A 132 -1.50 0.21 15.65
C ALA A 132 -1.17 1.28 16.70
N LEU A 133 -0.37 0.93 17.72
CA LEU A 133 0.08 1.89 18.75
C LEU A 133 1.02 2.97 18.19
N MET A 134 1.88 2.63 17.21
CA MET A 134 2.72 3.60 16.51
C MET A 134 1.87 4.59 15.70
N CYS A 135 0.81 4.13 15.02
CA CYS A 135 -0.15 5.01 14.35
C CYS A 135 -0.78 6.01 15.33
N GLY A 136 -1.22 5.53 16.50
CA GLY A 136 -1.75 6.41 17.55
C GLY A 136 -0.73 7.43 18.08
N SER A 137 0.51 7.00 18.26
CA SER A 137 1.62 7.86 18.68
C SER A 137 1.91 8.96 17.65
N ALA A 138 1.90 8.62 16.36
CA ALA A 138 2.11 9.55 15.26
C ALA A 138 0.97 10.58 15.16
N GLN A 139 -0.27 10.15 15.40
CA GLN A 139 -1.43 11.04 15.39
C GLN A 139 -1.42 12.02 16.57
N LEU A 140 -1.09 11.56 17.77
CA LEU A 140 -0.95 12.42 18.97
C LEU A 140 0.23 13.39 18.87
N SER A 141 1.26 13.05 18.08
CA SER A 141 2.40 13.94 17.79
C SER A 141 2.07 15.05 16.79
N GLY A 142 0.82 15.11 16.28
CA GLY A 142 0.37 16.15 15.34
C GLY A 142 0.69 15.86 13.87
N ALA A 143 1.29 14.72 13.53
CA ALA A 143 1.67 14.39 12.14
C ALA A 143 0.47 14.22 11.19
N PHE A 144 -0.72 13.92 11.73
CA PHE A 144 -1.97 13.76 10.98
C PHE A 144 -3.00 14.87 11.22
N GLY A 145 -2.58 16.03 11.78
CA GLY A 145 -3.48 17.10 12.23
C GLY A 145 -4.42 17.69 11.17
N SER A 146 -4.12 17.56 9.87
CA SER A 146 -4.99 18.01 8.77
C SER A 146 -5.95 16.94 8.24
N LEU A 147 -5.70 15.65 8.48
CA LEU A 147 -6.46 14.54 7.89
C LEU A 147 -7.40 13.84 8.90
N ALA A 148 -7.17 14.05 10.20
CA ALA A 148 -7.94 13.43 11.27
C ALA A 148 -8.55 14.49 12.21
N VAL A 149 -9.26 15.47 11.64
CA VAL A 149 -10.08 16.41 12.42
C VAL A 149 -11.38 15.70 12.81
N PHE A 150 -11.42 15.17 14.04
CA PHE A 150 -12.65 14.68 14.62
C PHE A 150 -13.42 15.87 15.18
N PRO A 151 -14.68 16.11 14.78
CA PRO A 151 -15.51 17.13 15.39
C PRO A 151 -15.66 16.82 16.88
N GLU A 152 -15.28 17.77 17.74
CA GLU A 152 -15.58 17.70 19.17
C GLU A 152 -17.11 17.65 19.29
N ALA A 153 -17.64 16.61 19.95
CA ALA A 153 -19.07 16.62 20.29
C ALA A 153 -19.30 17.82 21.20
N PRO A 154 -20.35 18.64 20.98
CA PRO A 154 -20.66 19.74 21.88
C PRO A 154 -20.78 19.17 23.29
N ALA A 155 -20.07 19.77 24.24
CA ALA A 155 -20.18 19.41 25.64
C ALA A 155 -21.66 19.44 26.01
N GLU A 156 -22.22 18.30 26.43
CA GLU A 156 -23.47 18.33 27.17
C GLU A 156 -23.14 19.04 28.49
N ASP A 157 -23.70 20.23 28.65
CA ASP A 157 -23.67 21.04 29.86
C ASP A 157 -24.37 20.27 31.01
N ASP A 158 -23.71 19.26 31.56
CA ASP A 158 -24.08 18.63 32.82
C ASP A 158 -23.64 19.53 33.99
N HIS A 159 -24.30 20.68 34.13
CA HIS A 159 -24.29 21.46 35.37
C HIS A 159 -25.47 21.05 36.26
N HIS A 160 -25.30 19.90 36.91
CA HIS A 160 -25.99 19.59 38.16
C HIS A 160 -25.63 20.64 39.24
N GLY A 161 -26.63 21.10 39.98
CA GLY A 161 -26.58 22.30 40.81
C GLY A 161 -25.98 22.20 42.22
N HIS A 162 -26.25 23.28 42.99
CA HIS A 162 -25.71 23.78 44.28
C HIS A 162 -24.52 24.74 44.07
N ASP A 163 -24.51 26.00 44.54
CA ASP A 163 -24.92 26.62 45.82
C ASP A 163 -25.48 28.06 45.56
N GLY A 164 -26.35 28.71 46.35
CA GLY A 164 -26.35 28.87 47.81
C GLY A 164 -25.76 30.25 48.20
N HIS A 165 -26.62 31.26 48.37
CA HIS A 165 -26.52 32.56 49.07
C HIS A 165 -25.17 33.30 49.27
N GLY A 166 -25.20 34.62 48.97
CA GLY A 166 -24.25 35.64 49.44
C GLY A 166 -24.53 36.99 48.80
#